data_AF-A0A2M8P525-F1
#
_entry.id   AF-A0A2M8P525-F1
#
_cell.length_a   1.000
_cell.length_b   1.000
_cell.length_c   1.000
_cell.angle_alpha   90.00
_cell.angle_beta   90.00
_cell.angle_gamma   90.00
#
_symmetry.space_group_name_H-M   'P 1'
#
loop_
_entity.id
_entity.type
_entity.pdbx_description
1 polymer ?
#
loop_
_entity_poly.entity_id
_entity_poly.type
_entity_poly.pdbx_seq_one_letter_code
_entity_poly.pdbx_strand_id
1 'polypeptide(L)'
;MFRFNRHYLLWMLLIVISMLFVASPALAQDGGTNLRLEDVGRLLAPRQGTYLLFDILLYLLFFFGMVNTLLIPDKQLFQSLLNISVVGVAVLSKLLVGGILYSPIDEFGNAFTFPPCDFPVLIMNVWMFVAPLLVAGLLRSVKGKRTKALEVSILMGLFGGAYFFLFWATQQQNCSAVPQAGDDMREQGLTNSLLIAGVFMLPLIEYRARQLVRFIRNRK
;
A
#
# COMPACT_ATOMS: atom_id res chain seq x y z
N MET A 1 -2.23 -13.51 38.38
CA MET A 1 -2.23 -12.23 37.63
C MET A 1 -0.92 -12.13 36.86
N PHE A 2 -0.88 -12.50 35.57
CA PHE A 2 0.34 -12.53 34.78
C PHE A 2 0.78 -11.11 34.40
N ARG A 3 1.96 -10.67 34.86
CA ARG A 3 2.56 -9.40 34.43
C ARG A 3 3.17 -9.59 33.04
N PHE A 4 2.42 -9.22 32.02
CA PHE A 4 2.93 -9.19 30.64
C PHE A 4 4.04 -8.14 30.54
N ASN A 5 5.29 -8.59 30.43
CA ASN A 5 6.42 -7.69 30.28
C ASN A 5 6.39 -7.07 28.88
N ARG A 6 6.62 -5.75 28.78
CA ARG A 6 6.53 -4.98 27.53
C ARG A 6 7.38 -5.59 26.40
N HIS A 7 8.49 -6.22 26.74
CA HIS A 7 9.34 -6.91 25.76
C HIS A 7 8.68 -8.14 25.14
N TYR A 8 7.97 -8.97 25.90
CA TYR A 8 7.27 -10.13 25.34
C TYR A 8 6.16 -9.73 24.38
N LEU A 9 5.46 -8.63 24.66
CA LEU A 9 4.41 -8.11 23.77
C LEU A 9 4.98 -7.63 22.43
N LEU A 10 6.14 -6.96 22.45
CA LEU A 10 6.83 -6.53 21.23
C LEU A 10 7.35 -7.73 20.42
N TRP A 11 7.89 -8.75 21.08
CA TRP A 11 8.33 -9.98 20.41
C TRP A 11 7.17 -10.75 19.77
N MET A 12 6.06 -10.91 20.48
CA MET A 12 4.85 -11.55 19.93
C MET A 12 4.30 -10.77 18.74
N LEU A 13 4.28 -9.44 18.82
CA LEU A 13 3.83 -8.59 17.71
C LEU A 13 4.75 -8.69 16.50
N LEU A 14 6.07 -8.77 16.70
CA LEU A 14 7.04 -8.94 15.63
C LEU A 14 6.91 -10.33 14.96
N ILE A 15 6.67 -11.38 15.74
CA ILE A 15 6.39 -12.73 15.24
C ILE A 15 5.07 -12.77 14.46
N VAL A 16 4.03 -12.10 14.93
CA VAL A 16 2.74 -12.03 14.21
C VAL A 16 2.92 -11.27 12.89
N ILE A 17 3.64 -10.15 12.90
CA ILE A 17 3.94 -9.41 11.67
C ILE A 17 4.77 -10.28 10.71
N SER A 18 5.82 -10.95 11.19
CA SER A 18 6.64 -11.81 10.31
C SER A 18 5.85 -12.99 9.75
N MET A 19 4.97 -13.61 10.55
CA MET A 19 4.05 -14.64 10.07
C MET A 19 3.09 -14.10 9.00
N LEU A 20 2.57 -12.88 9.13
CA LEU A 20 1.72 -12.27 8.11
C LEU A 20 2.46 -12.04 6.78
N PHE A 21 3.76 -11.72 6.83
CA PHE A 21 4.60 -11.53 5.64
C PHE A 21 5.07 -12.85 5.00
N VAL A 22 5.20 -13.94 5.76
CA VAL A 22 5.66 -15.25 5.26
C VAL A 22 4.50 -16.19 4.89
N ALA A 23 3.38 -16.13 5.63
CA ALA A 23 2.22 -16.97 5.36
C ALA A 23 1.48 -16.56 4.08
N SER A 24 1.49 -15.28 3.71
CA SER A 24 0.85 -14.81 2.48
C SER A 24 1.47 -15.39 1.19
N PRO A 25 2.81 -15.41 0.99
CA PRO A 25 3.40 -16.07 -0.17
C PRO A 25 3.30 -17.59 -0.11
N ALA A 26 3.37 -18.22 1.08
CA ALA A 26 3.24 -19.67 1.23
C ALA A 26 1.81 -20.17 0.91
N LEU A 27 0.78 -19.45 1.38
CA LEU A 27 -0.61 -19.77 1.06
C LEU A 27 -0.99 -19.45 -0.39
N ALA A 28 -0.31 -18.49 -1.02
CA ALA A 28 -0.43 -18.25 -2.46
C ALA A 28 0.23 -19.35 -3.33
N GLN A 29 1.09 -20.19 -2.75
CA GLN A 29 1.77 -21.30 -3.44
C GLN A 29 1.09 -22.68 -3.24
N ASP A 30 0.26 -22.86 -2.21
CA ASP A 30 -0.20 -24.18 -1.75
C ASP A 30 -1.66 -24.56 -2.13
N GLY A 31 -2.24 -23.94 -3.17
CA GLY A 31 -3.68 -24.13 -3.44
C GLY A 31 -4.11 -24.02 -4.91
N GLY A 32 -3.73 -25.00 -5.74
CA GLY A 32 -4.48 -25.35 -6.96
C GLY A 32 -4.37 -24.44 -8.19
N THR A 33 -3.83 -23.23 -8.07
CA THR A 33 -3.56 -22.35 -9.23
C THR A 33 -2.12 -22.53 -9.67
N ASN A 34 -1.91 -23.05 -10.88
CA ASN A 34 -0.59 -23.09 -11.52
C ASN A 34 -0.14 -21.67 -11.87
N LEU A 35 0.19 -20.83 -10.88
CA LEU A 35 0.81 -19.52 -11.09
C LEU A 35 2.23 -19.76 -11.62
N ARG A 36 2.37 -19.77 -12.95
CA ARG A 36 3.68 -19.90 -13.58
C ARG A 36 4.40 -18.56 -13.45
N LEU A 37 5.73 -18.59 -13.37
CA LEU A 37 6.55 -17.36 -13.42
C LEU A 37 6.24 -16.52 -14.68
N GLU A 38 5.81 -17.19 -15.75
CA GLU A 38 5.31 -16.60 -16.99
C GLU A 38 4.09 -15.69 -16.77
N ASP A 39 3.16 -16.07 -15.89
CA ASP A 39 1.94 -15.31 -15.58
C ASP A 39 2.26 -14.05 -14.77
N VAL A 40 3.19 -14.16 -13.82
CA VAL A 40 3.70 -13.01 -13.05
C VAL A 40 4.41 -12.01 -13.98
N GLY A 41 5.23 -12.51 -14.90
CA GLY A 41 5.89 -11.70 -15.91
C GLY A 41 4.90 -10.96 -16.81
N ARG A 42 3.80 -11.62 -17.19
CA ARG A 42 2.72 -11.02 -17.99
C ARG A 42 1.93 -9.97 -17.22
N LEU A 43 1.68 -10.16 -15.93
CA LEU A 43 1.03 -9.17 -15.06
C LEU A 43 1.90 -7.92 -14.84
N LEU A 44 3.22 -8.12 -14.76
CA LEU A 44 4.20 -7.05 -14.64
C LEU A 44 4.52 -6.38 -15.97
N ALA A 45 4.00 -6.87 -17.11
CA ALA A 45 4.22 -6.26 -18.41
C ALA A 45 3.47 -4.91 -18.53
N PRO A 46 3.98 -3.98 -19.37
CA PRO A 46 3.28 -2.73 -19.65
C PRO A 46 1.96 -3.01 -20.39
N ARG A 47 0.89 -2.37 -19.92
CA ARG A 47 -0.44 -2.38 -20.52
C ARG A 47 -0.43 -1.49 -21.78
N GLN A 48 -1.37 -1.75 -22.69
CA GLN A 48 -1.53 -0.97 -23.92
C GLN A 48 -2.53 0.18 -23.74
N GLY A 49 -2.50 1.14 -24.66
CA GLY A 49 -3.48 2.25 -24.72
C GLY A 49 -3.29 3.29 -23.62
N THR A 50 -4.40 3.81 -23.09
CA THR A 50 -4.42 4.86 -22.06
C THR A 50 -3.78 4.43 -20.74
N TYR A 51 -3.76 3.12 -20.46
CA TYR A 51 -3.15 2.57 -19.25
C TYR A 51 -1.61 2.49 -19.28
N LEU A 52 -1.00 2.63 -20.47
CA LEU A 52 0.45 2.65 -20.63
C LEU A 52 1.08 3.82 -19.85
N LEU A 53 0.42 4.98 -19.87
CA LEU A 53 0.92 6.17 -19.17
C LEU A 53 0.99 5.95 -17.65
N PHE A 54 -0.02 5.29 -17.06
CA PHE A 54 -0.01 4.91 -15.65
C PHE A 54 1.13 3.97 -15.30
N ASP A 55 1.39 2.99 -16.17
CA ASP A 55 2.48 2.04 -15.97
C ASP A 55 3.84 2.73 -16.01
N ILE A 56 4.06 3.66 -16.94
CA ILE A 56 5.30 4.44 -17.00
C ILE A 56 5.51 5.23 -15.70
N LEU A 57 4.48 5.90 -15.19
CA LEU A 57 4.57 6.65 -13.93
C LEU A 57 4.85 5.74 -12.74
N LEU A 58 4.21 4.58 -12.66
CA LEU A 58 4.44 3.59 -11.61
C LEU A 58 5.86 3.01 -11.68
N TYR A 59 6.39 2.72 -12.87
CA TYR A 59 7.77 2.27 -13.04
C TYR A 59 8.78 3.35 -12.66
N LEU A 60 8.50 4.63 -12.97
CA LEU A 60 9.35 5.74 -12.53
C LEU A 60 9.35 5.84 -11.00
N LEU A 61 8.18 5.76 -10.35
CA LEU A 61 8.09 5.73 -8.89
C LEU A 61 8.86 4.57 -8.29
N PHE A 62 8.72 3.37 -8.86
CA PHE A 62 9.44 2.19 -8.43
C PHE A 62 10.96 2.38 -8.57
N PHE A 63 11.43 2.82 -9.75
CA PHE A 63 12.84 3.04 -10.03
C PHE A 63 13.44 4.10 -9.11
N PHE A 64 12.80 5.26 -8.99
CA PHE A 64 13.26 6.32 -8.08
C PHE A 64 13.21 5.89 -6.63
N GLY A 65 12.19 5.14 -6.21
CA GLY A 65 12.09 4.60 -4.87
C GLY A 65 13.24 3.64 -4.55
N MET A 66 13.60 2.76 -5.48
CA MET A 66 14.76 1.87 -5.32
C MET A 66 16.07 2.65 -5.19
N VAL A 67 16.32 3.62 -6.09
CA VAL A 67 17.50 4.50 -6.01
C VAL A 67 17.52 5.29 -4.70
N ASN A 68 16.36 5.80 -4.27
CA ASN A 68 16.25 6.58 -3.04
C ASN A 68 16.59 5.73 -1.81
N THR A 69 16.16 4.46 -1.75
CA THR A 69 16.53 3.54 -0.65
C THR A 69 18.04 3.42 -0.51
N LEU A 70 18.78 3.36 -1.63
CA LEU A 70 20.25 3.28 -1.63
C LEU A 70 20.94 4.60 -1.20
N LEU A 71 20.24 5.73 -1.34
CA LEU A 71 20.78 7.05 -1.00
C LEU A 71 20.43 7.49 0.43
N ILE A 72 19.42 6.89 1.06
CA ILE A 72 19.04 7.17 2.44
C ILE A 72 20.11 6.57 3.38
N PRO A 73 20.69 7.35 4.31
CA PRO A 73 21.66 6.83 5.27
C PRO A 73 21.02 5.79 6.21
N ASP A 74 21.73 4.69 6.52
CA ASP A 74 21.23 3.59 7.39
C ASP A 74 20.74 4.04 8.77
N LYS A 75 21.28 5.15 9.27
CA LYS A 75 20.88 5.75 10.57
C LYS A 75 19.46 6.34 10.55
N GLN A 76 18.85 6.46 9.36
CA GLN A 76 17.53 7.03 9.14
C GLN A 76 16.52 5.91 8.76
N LEU A 77 16.45 4.88 9.61
CA LEU A 77 15.65 3.68 9.38
C LEU A 77 14.17 4.00 9.13
N PHE A 78 13.60 4.98 9.84
CA PHE A 78 12.21 5.38 9.66
C PHE A 78 11.93 5.93 8.24
N GLN A 79 12.82 6.77 7.73
CA GLN A 79 12.75 7.33 6.37
C GLN A 79 12.90 6.22 5.33
N SER A 80 13.81 5.27 5.56
CA SER A 80 13.99 4.10 4.69
C SER A 80 12.74 3.22 4.64
N LEU A 81 12.12 2.92 5.80
CA LEU A 81 10.86 2.16 5.86
C LEU A 81 9.71 2.89 5.15
N LEU A 82 9.60 4.21 5.32
CA LEU A 82 8.60 5.00 4.58
C LEU A 82 8.85 4.92 3.07
N ASN A 83 10.09 5.02 2.61
CA ASN A 83 10.43 4.90 1.20
C ASN A 83 10.11 3.51 0.63
N ILE A 84 10.43 2.44 1.36
CA ILE A 84 10.08 1.06 1.00
C ILE A 84 8.57 0.89 0.93
N SER A 85 7.81 1.51 1.85
CA SER A 85 6.34 1.46 1.80
C SER A 85 5.77 2.09 0.52
N VAL A 86 6.37 3.17 0.01
CA VAL A 86 5.96 3.78 -1.26
C VAL A 86 6.21 2.82 -2.43
N VAL A 87 7.39 2.20 -2.46
CA VAL A 87 7.73 1.19 -3.48
C VAL A 87 6.76 0.01 -3.44
N GLY A 88 6.46 -0.49 -2.24
CA GLY A 88 5.48 -1.57 -2.03
C GLY A 88 4.09 -1.17 -2.52
N VAL A 89 3.62 0.03 -2.18
CA VAL A 89 2.32 0.54 -2.64
C VAL A 89 2.29 0.74 -4.16
N ALA A 90 3.40 1.15 -4.79
CA ALA A 90 3.47 1.26 -6.25
C ALA A 90 3.33 -0.10 -6.95
N VAL A 91 3.99 -1.15 -6.41
CA VAL A 91 3.83 -2.53 -6.89
C VAL A 91 2.41 -3.03 -6.68
N LEU A 92 1.85 -2.83 -5.47
CA LEU A 92 0.47 -3.19 -5.17
C LEU A 92 -0.52 -2.45 -6.10
N SER A 93 -0.30 -1.17 -6.39
CA SER A 93 -1.14 -0.41 -7.31
C SER A 93 -1.07 -0.98 -8.72
N LYS A 94 0.13 -1.35 -9.22
CA LYS A 94 0.28 -2.00 -10.52
C LYS A 94 -0.44 -3.35 -10.60
N LEU A 95 -0.35 -4.17 -9.55
CA LEU A 95 -0.92 -5.52 -9.54
C LEU A 95 -2.43 -5.53 -9.29
N LEU A 96 -2.92 -4.69 -8.37
CA LEU A 96 -4.29 -4.73 -7.86
C LEU A 96 -5.23 -3.72 -8.55
N VAL A 97 -4.69 -2.69 -9.21
CA VAL A 97 -5.49 -1.64 -9.86
C VAL A 97 -5.42 -1.81 -11.38
N GLY A 98 -6.46 -2.45 -11.94
CA GLY A 98 -6.60 -2.67 -13.38
C GLY A 98 -5.77 -3.85 -13.93
N GLY A 99 -5.55 -4.87 -13.11
CA GLY A 99 -4.97 -6.14 -13.55
C GLY A 99 -5.97 -7.00 -14.32
N ILE A 100 -5.44 -7.89 -15.17
CA ILE A 100 -6.16 -8.86 -16.04
C ILE A 100 -6.88 -9.96 -15.22
N LEU A 101 -7.06 -9.77 -13.90
CA LEU A 101 -8.06 -10.51 -13.12
C LEU A 101 -9.49 -9.97 -13.34
N TYR A 102 -9.67 -9.13 -14.36
CA TYR A 102 -10.95 -8.92 -15.03
C TYR A 102 -11.23 -10.03 -16.08
N SER A 103 -10.75 -11.25 -15.83
CA SER A 103 -11.21 -12.41 -16.56
C SER A 103 -12.40 -12.98 -15.78
N PRO A 104 -13.63 -12.96 -16.33
CA PRO A 104 -14.66 -13.85 -15.82
C PRO A 104 -14.14 -15.26 -16.04
N ILE A 105 -14.46 -16.17 -15.13
CA ILE A 105 -14.03 -17.57 -15.06
C ILE A 105 -12.83 -17.77 -14.12
N ASP A 106 -13.18 -17.97 -12.84
CA ASP A 106 -12.88 -19.25 -12.18
C ASP A 106 -14.14 -19.67 -11.41
N GLU A 107 -14.53 -20.95 -11.50
CA GLU A 107 -15.65 -21.59 -10.78
C GLU A 107 -15.50 -21.54 -9.22
N PHE A 108 -14.44 -20.90 -8.71
CA PHE A 108 -14.12 -20.75 -7.29
C PHE A 108 -13.98 -19.27 -6.80
N GLY A 109 -14.29 -18.28 -7.64
CA GLY A 109 -14.87 -17.00 -7.21
C GLY A 109 -14.05 -16.02 -6.36
N ASN A 110 -12.71 -15.98 -6.39
CA ASN A 110 -11.96 -14.99 -5.58
C ASN A 110 -10.76 -14.36 -6.30
N ALA A 111 -11.03 -13.42 -7.21
CA ALA A 111 -10.06 -12.49 -7.74
C ALA A 111 -10.06 -11.19 -6.92
N PHE A 112 -9.12 -11.02 -5.97
CA PHE A 112 -9.01 -9.79 -5.18
C PHE A 112 -8.43 -8.63 -6.01
N THR A 113 -9.24 -8.06 -6.89
CA THR A 113 -8.92 -6.82 -7.62
C THR A 113 -9.69 -5.67 -6.97
N PHE A 114 -9.01 -4.57 -6.64
CA PHE A 114 -9.70 -3.38 -6.15
C PHE A 114 -10.23 -2.57 -7.34
N PRO A 115 -11.56 -2.39 -7.47
CA PRO A 115 -12.09 -1.51 -8.50
C PRO A 115 -11.50 -0.10 -8.33
N PRO A 116 -11.23 0.65 -9.42
CA PRO A 116 -10.57 1.96 -9.35
C PRO A 116 -11.22 2.97 -8.40
N CYS A 117 -12.52 2.83 -8.19
CA CYS A 117 -13.36 3.70 -7.38
C CYS A 117 -13.36 3.36 -5.88
N ASP A 118 -12.72 2.27 -5.48
CA ASP A 118 -12.68 1.87 -4.08
C ASP A 118 -11.85 2.84 -3.24
N PHE A 119 -12.34 3.11 -2.03
CA PHE A 119 -11.67 4.00 -1.08
C PHE A 119 -10.22 3.58 -0.75
N PRO A 120 -9.89 2.29 -0.59
CA PRO A 120 -8.50 1.83 -0.50
C PRO A 120 -7.59 2.30 -1.65
N VAL A 121 -8.09 2.34 -2.89
CA VAL A 121 -7.31 2.81 -4.05
C VAL A 121 -6.96 4.29 -3.91
N LEU A 122 -7.91 5.10 -3.43
CA LEU A 122 -7.65 6.50 -3.13
C LEU A 122 -6.54 6.67 -2.07
N ILE A 123 -6.58 5.90 -0.98
CA ILE A 123 -5.55 5.95 0.07
C ILE A 123 -4.18 5.59 -0.50
N MET A 124 -4.08 4.52 -1.30
CA MET A 124 -2.83 4.11 -1.93
C MET A 124 -2.25 5.21 -2.84
N ASN A 125 -3.09 5.85 -3.66
CA ASN A 125 -2.65 6.89 -4.57
C ASN A 125 -2.19 8.15 -3.84
N VAL A 126 -2.94 8.57 -2.80
CA VAL A 126 -2.54 9.69 -1.93
C VAL A 126 -1.24 9.36 -1.20
N TRP A 127 -1.06 8.12 -0.74
CA TRP A 127 0.17 7.68 -0.09
C TRP A 127 1.38 7.79 -1.02
N MET A 128 1.26 7.34 -2.28
CA MET A 128 2.31 7.48 -3.29
C MET A 128 2.69 8.92 -3.59
N PHE A 129 1.79 9.89 -3.37
CA PHE A 129 2.08 11.32 -3.51
C PHE A 129 2.71 11.92 -2.24
N VAL A 130 2.09 11.69 -1.08
CA VAL A 130 2.42 12.40 0.17
C VAL A 130 3.65 11.81 0.86
N ALA A 131 3.78 10.48 0.91
CA ALA A 131 4.87 9.84 1.64
C ALA A 131 6.28 10.18 1.09
N PRO A 132 6.54 10.28 -0.22
CA PRO A 132 7.84 10.74 -0.73
C PRO A 132 8.19 12.17 -0.28
N LEU A 133 7.21 13.07 -0.27
CA LEU A 133 7.39 14.46 0.17
C LEU A 133 7.63 14.53 1.69
N LEU A 134 6.96 13.66 2.45
CA LEU A 134 7.20 13.49 3.88
C LEU A 134 8.64 13.00 4.13
N VAL A 135 9.11 12.00 3.37
CA VAL A 135 10.49 11.52 3.42
C VAL A 135 11.46 12.67 3.14
N ALA A 136 11.25 13.44 2.08
CA ALA A 136 12.06 14.62 1.77
C ALA A 136 12.14 15.62 2.93
N GLY A 137 11.03 15.90 3.63
CA GLY A 137 10.99 16.80 4.77
C GLY A 137 11.66 16.24 6.04
N LEU A 138 11.71 14.92 6.19
CA LEU A 138 12.29 14.25 7.36
C LEU A 138 13.77 13.90 7.19
N LEU A 139 14.31 13.97 5.98
CA LEU A 139 15.72 13.67 5.71
C LEU A 139 16.63 14.70 6.37
N ARG A 140 17.53 14.22 7.23
CA ARG A 140 18.52 15.08 7.91
C ARG A 140 19.83 15.13 7.13
N SER A 141 20.52 16.26 7.22
CA SER A 141 21.88 16.42 6.69
C SER A 141 22.86 15.52 7.44
N VAL A 142 23.83 14.97 6.71
CA VAL A 142 24.90 14.15 7.28
C VAL A 142 26.21 14.86 7.03
N LYS A 143 26.99 15.12 8.10
CA LYS A 143 28.27 15.84 8.04
C LYS A 143 28.16 17.23 7.39
N GLY A 144 27.07 17.96 7.66
CA GLY A 144 26.85 19.31 7.15
C GLY A 144 26.51 19.41 5.66
N LYS A 145 26.41 18.27 4.95
CA LYS A 145 26.03 18.24 3.53
C LYS A 145 24.58 17.82 3.36
N ARG A 146 23.91 18.40 2.34
CA ARG A 146 22.57 18.00 1.93
C ARG A 146 22.59 16.55 1.44
N THR A 147 21.64 15.75 1.89
CA THR A 147 21.52 14.34 1.48
C THR A 147 20.98 14.26 0.05
N LYS A 148 21.65 13.54 -0.84
CA LYS A 148 21.23 13.37 -2.25
C LYS A 148 19.84 12.74 -2.40
N ALA A 149 19.44 11.90 -1.44
CA ALA A 149 18.10 11.32 -1.34
C ALA A 149 16.97 12.37 -1.33
N LEU A 150 17.26 13.60 -0.89
CA LEU A 150 16.24 14.65 -0.82
C LEU A 150 15.71 15.00 -2.22
N GLU A 151 16.59 15.19 -3.20
CA GLU A 151 16.19 15.55 -4.56
C GLU A 151 15.39 14.43 -5.22
N VAL A 152 15.85 13.18 -5.04
CA VAL A 152 15.15 11.99 -5.54
C VAL A 152 13.77 11.85 -4.89
N SER A 153 13.65 12.10 -3.58
CA SER A 153 12.38 12.04 -2.85
C SER A 153 11.37 13.09 -3.34
N ILE A 154 11.84 14.30 -3.67
CA ILE A 154 10.98 15.36 -4.23
C ILE A 154 10.50 14.96 -5.62
N LEU A 155 11.40 14.50 -6.50
CA LEU A 155 11.02 14.04 -7.84
C LEU A 155 10.02 12.87 -7.76
N MET A 156 10.25 11.92 -6.86
CA MET A 156 9.33 10.82 -6.60
C MET A 156 7.95 11.33 -6.15
N GLY A 157 7.91 12.33 -5.27
CA GLY A 157 6.66 13.00 -4.88
C GLY A 157 5.94 13.67 -6.05
N LEU A 158 6.67 14.34 -6.95
CA LEU A 158 6.07 14.96 -8.14
C LEU A 158 5.47 13.92 -9.09
N PHE A 159 6.18 12.82 -9.36
CA PHE A 159 5.64 11.72 -10.18
C PHE A 159 4.46 11.02 -9.50
N GLY A 160 4.51 10.85 -8.17
CA GLY A 160 3.41 10.31 -7.37
C GLY A 160 2.17 11.20 -7.41
N GLY A 161 2.37 12.51 -7.35
CA GLY A 161 1.30 13.51 -7.51
C GLY A 161 0.71 13.49 -8.92
N ALA A 162 1.55 13.47 -9.95
CA ALA A 162 1.11 13.38 -11.34
C ALA A 162 0.26 12.11 -11.57
N TYR A 163 0.72 10.97 -11.04
CA TYR A 163 -0.04 9.72 -11.07
C TYR A 163 -1.38 9.86 -10.34
N PHE A 164 -1.38 10.35 -9.10
CA PHE A 164 -2.59 10.53 -8.30
C PHE A 164 -3.63 11.41 -8.99
N PHE A 165 -3.25 12.61 -9.44
CA PHE A 165 -4.19 13.55 -10.06
C PHE A 165 -4.72 13.03 -11.39
N LEU A 166 -3.87 12.39 -12.21
CA LEU A 166 -4.29 11.83 -13.50
C LEU A 166 -5.23 10.62 -13.30
N PHE A 167 -4.91 9.74 -12.36
CA PHE A 167 -5.76 8.61 -12.01
C PHE A 167 -7.10 9.07 -11.43
N TRP A 168 -7.06 10.03 -10.51
CA TRP A 168 -8.26 10.59 -9.91
C TRP A 168 -9.17 11.23 -10.96
N ALA A 169 -8.61 12.09 -11.83
CA ALA A 169 -9.37 12.80 -12.85
C ALA A 169 -9.97 11.88 -13.93
N THR A 170 -9.29 10.79 -14.29
CA THR A 170 -9.74 9.94 -15.40
C THR A 170 -10.50 8.70 -14.94
N GLN A 171 -10.12 8.09 -13.81
CA GLN A 171 -10.70 6.83 -13.33
C GLN A 171 -11.65 7.04 -12.15
N GLN A 172 -11.31 7.89 -11.16
CA GLN A 172 -12.13 8.04 -9.95
C GLN A 172 -13.26 9.06 -10.06
N GLN A 173 -13.21 10.03 -10.96
CA GLN A 173 -14.33 10.98 -11.16
C GLN A 173 -15.52 10.32 -11.87
N ASN A 174 -15.29 9.37 -12.77
CA ASN A 174 -16.32 8.79 -13.62
C ASN A 174 -16.73 7.38 -13.18
N CYS A 175 -16.92 7.18 -11.87
CA CYS A 175 -17.27 5.87 -11.32
C CYS A 175 -18.60 5.31 -11.82
N SER A 176 -19.52 6.16 -12.27
CA SER A 176 -20.79 5.76 -12.87
C SER A 176 -20.64 5.11 -14.26
N ALA A 177 -19.49 5.31 -14.92
CA ALA A 177 -19.20 4.75 -16.24
C ALA A 177 -18.40 3.44 -16.20
N VAL A 178 -17.93 3.04 -15.01
CA VAL A 178 -17.17 1.80 -14.80
C VAL A 178 -18.15 0.73 -14.31
N PRO A 179 -18.34 -0.39 -15.04
CA PRO A 179 -19.16 -1.51 -14.58
C PRO A 179 -18.67 -1.96 -13.20
N GLN A 180 -19.54 -1.89 -12.19
CA GLN A 180 -19.20 -2.35 -10.85
C GLN A 180 -19.41 -3.86 -10.80
N ALA A 181 -18.47 -4.60 -10.20
CA ALA A 181 -18.55 -6.04 -9.99
C ALA A 181 -19.64 -6.47 -8.97
N GLY A 182 -20.67 -5.63 -8.79
CA GLY A 182 -21.68 -5.76 -7.76
C GLY A 182 -23.06 -5.22 -8.13
N ASP A 183 -23.29 -4.74 -9.36
CA ASP A 183 -24.66 -4.44 -9.81
C ASP A 183 -25.52 -5.73 -9.88
N ASP A 184 -24.88 -6.90 -9.85
CA ASP A 184 -25.49 -8.23 -9.72
C ASP A 184 -25.35 -8.85 -8.31
N MET A 185 -24.55 -8.29 -7.39
CA MET A 185 -24.20 -8.90 -6.08
C MET A 185 -24.75 -8.15 -4.86
N ARG A 186 -25.96 -7.59 -4.98
CA ARG A 186 -26.61 -6.81 -3.92
C ARG A 186 -26.95 -7.60 -2.62
N GLU A 187 -26.54 -8.86 -2.49
CA GLU A 187 -26.75 -9.69 -1.29
C GLU A 187 -25.50 -10.09 -0.48
N GLN A 188 -24.24 -9.94 -0.97
CA GLN A 188 -23.08 -10.56 -0.26
C GLN A 188 -21.90 -9.64 0.09
N GLY A 189 -21.86 -8.38 -0.37
CA GLY A 189 -20.65 -7.53 -0.26
C GLY A 189 -20.45 -6.70 1.01
N LEU A 190 -21.41 -6.68 1.95
CA LEU A 190 -21.34 -5.75 3.10
C LEU A 190 -20.40 -6.21 4.24
N THR A 191 -20.02 -7.50 4.27
CA THR A 191 -19.25 -8.08 5.39
C THR A 191 -17.73 -7.93 5.23
N ASN A 192 -17.21 -7.93 4.00
CA ASN A 192 -15.76 -7.95 3.77
C ASN A 192 -15.11 -6.55 3.79
N SER A 193 -15.85 -5.51 3.36
CA SER A 193 -15.40 -4.11 3.43
C SER A 193 -15.36 -3.58 4.87
N LEU A 194 -16.27 -4.04 5.74
CA LEU A 194 -16.27 -3.76 7.18
C LEU A 194 -15.12 -4.46 7.92
N LEU A 195 -14.70 -5.65 7.49
CA LEU A 195 -13.56 -6.35 8.08
C LEU A 195 -12.23 -5.65 7.78
N ILE A 196 -12.01 -5.19 6.55
CA ILE A 196 -10.78 -4.47 6.19
C ILE A 196 -10.72 -3.10 6.89
N ALA A 197 -11.83 -2.36 6.91
CA ALA A 197 -11.91 -1.11 7.68
C ALA A 197 -11.72 -1.36 9.19
N GLY A 198 -12.24 -2.46 9.72
CA GLY A 198 -12.09 -2.89 11.10
C GLY A 198 -10.63 -3.15 11.49
N VAL A 199 -9.86 -3.85 10.65
CA VAL A 199 -8.45 -4.18 10.92
C VAL A 199 -7.57 -2.94 11.03
N PHE A 200 -7.83 -1.88 10.25
CA PHE A 200 -7.07 -0.63 10.34
C PHE A 200 -7.61 0.35 11.40
N MET A 201 -8.90 0.32 11.72
CA MET A 201 -9.50 1.20 12.73
C MET A 201 -9.28 0.70 14.16
N LEU A 202 -9.20 -0.62 14.39
CA LEU A 202 -8.95 -1.22 15.71
C LEU A 202 -7.69 -0.70 16.42
N PRO A 203 -6.50 -0.67 15.79
CA PRO A 203 -5.30 -0.13 16.45
C PRO A 203 -5.39 1.38 16.69
N LEU A 204 -6.12 2.13 15.84
CA LEU A 204 -6.31 3.57 16.01
C LEU A 204 -7.24 3.90 17.20
N ILE A 205 -8.33 3.12 17.34
CA ILE A 205 -9.27 3.21 18.46
C ILE A 205 -8.59 2.82 19.77
N GLU A 206 -7.81 1.73 19.77
CA GLU A 206 -7.08 1.27 20.95
C GLU A 206 -6.03 2.31 21.40
N TYR A 207 -5.34 2.95 20.44
CA TYR A 207 -4.41 4.04 20.74
C TYR A 207 -5.12 5.25 21.39
N ARG A 208 -6.25 5.69 20.83
CA ARG A 208 -7.05 6.81 21.37
C ARG A 208 -7.64 6.49 22.75
N ALA A 209 -8.12 5.27 22.97
CA ALA A 209 -8.62 4.84 24.27
C ALA A 209 -7.53 4.88 25.36
N ARG A 210 -6.31 4.43 25.05
CA ARG A 210 -5.17 4.52 25.98
C ARG A 210 -4.81 5.97 26.33
N GLN A 211 -4.91 6.90 25.39
CA GLN A 211 -4.67 8.33 25.66
C GLN A 211 -5.72 8.92 26.60
N LEU A 212 -7.00 8.55 26.38
CA LEU A 212 -8.12 9.01 27.20
C LEU A 212 -8.02 8.52 28.66
N VAL A 213 -7.64 7.25 28.86
CA VAL A 213 -7.42 6.68 30.19
C VAL A 213 -6.27 7.38 30.93
N ARG A 214 -5.18 7.74 30.24
CA ARG A 214 -4.07 8.50 30.85
C ARG A 214 -4.52 9.90 31.27
N PHE A 215 -5.31 10.56 30.44
CA PHE A 215 -5.84 11.89 30.74
C PHE A 215 -6.75 11.89 31.97
N ILE A 216 -7.65 10.91 32.08
CA ILE A 216 -8.55 10.76 33.23
C ILE A 216 -7.76 10.46 34.51
N ARG A 217 -6.73 9.61 34.43
CA ARG A 217 -5.91 9.25 35.59
C ARG A 217 -5.12 10.43 36.15
N ASN A 218 -4.62 11.32 35.30
CA ASN A 218 -3.84 12.49 35.72
C ASN A 218 -4.70 13.65 36.26
N ARG A 219 -6.02 13.55 36.21
CA ARG A 219 -6.96 14.54 36.79
C ARG A 219 -7.49 14.15 38.18
N LYS A 220 -7.11 12.98 38.70
CA LYS A 220 -7.35 12.58 40.09
C LYS A 220 -6.05 12.66 40.86
#